data_AF-A0AA86QAR2-F1
#
_entry.id   AF-A0AA86QAR2-F1
#
_cell.length_a   1.000
_cell.length_b   1.000
_cell.length_c   1.000
_cell.angle_alpha   90.00
_cell.angle_beta   90.00
_cell.angle_gamma   90.00
#
_symmetry.space_group_name_H-M   'P 1'
#
loop_
_entity.id
_entity.type
_entity.pdbx_description
1 polymer ?
#
loop_
_entity_poly.entity_id
_entity_poly.type
_entity_poly.pdbx_seq_one_letter_code
_entity_poly.pdbx_strand_id
1 'polypeptide(L)'
;MKNFRNFIARSFKSSTAPLQNTKYHEYVTLNPKLYRQIQVDVNRGLWRFRSLFQLEQQEMCQMLQRIFLRYFILVWMNLPPESQDNYFQGVSDLFEVVFASFMDVSKIQLILSALQFNVNAEIDFELVFAQPNRVFNYSVQLGTLMHEKTQFGYAYYVKIAQQVVKDLKQYDPLLYSIMGQVPEQVQEGMLLKSTVNCGLHMTDLCGLSTILAWCTIEGDQAVQAFIIQNLISVSARVYAPHYFDSDERDQLYKIKGKLILPKVAEPKNDYFEIAMEILNDALNIVLSSEDNEESLMKYITDLMKNEKTYKKRKIEDY
;
A
#
# COMPACT_ATOMS: atom_id res chain seq x y z
N MET A 1 9.21 0.29 -10.62
CA MET A 1 10.17 0.86 -9.64
C MET A 1 10.96 2.10 -10.11
N LYS A 2 11.61 2.14 -11.29
CA LYS A 2 12.43 3.33 -11.72
C LYS A 2 11.68 4.67 -11.67
N ASN A 3 10.43 4.71 -12.13
CA ASN A 3 9.62 5.94 -12.11
C ASN A 3 9.35 6.43 -10.68
N PHE A 4 9.02 5.51 -9.77
CA PHE A 4 8.81 5.83 -8.35
C PHE A 4 10.11 6.28 -7.66
N ARG A 5 11.24 5.63 -7.96
CA ARG A 5 12.56 6.08 -7.50
C ARG A 5 12.84 7.53 -7.91
N ASN A 6 12.55 7.87 -9.16
CA ASN A 6 12.70 9.23 -9.68
C ASN A 6 11.73 10.21 -9.01
N PHE A 7 10.49 9.79 -8.74
CA PHE A 7 9.52 10.57 -8.00
C PHE A 7 10.05 10.90 -6.59
N ILE A 8 10.41 9.89 -5.79
CA ILE A 8 10.98 10.07 -4.44
C ILE A 8 12.19 11.01 -4.47
N ALA A 9 13.10 10.80 -5.43
CA ALA A 9 14.31 11.61 -5.54
C ALA A 9 14.07 13.08 -5.93
N ARG A 10 12.93 13.40 -6.57
CA ARG A 10 12.51 14.76 -6.91
C ARG A 10 11.68 15.40 -5.79
N SER A 11 10.87 14.61 -5.10
CA SER A 11 9.96 15.08 -4.05
C SER A 11 10.69 15.41 -2.75
N PHE A 12 11.82 14.75 -2.48
CA PHE A 12 12.57 14.92 -1.22
C PHE A 12 14.00 15.38 -1.47
N LYS A 13 14.52 16.21 -0.56
CA LYS A 13 15.88 16.75 -0.68
C LYS A 13 16.89 15.68 -0.31
N SER A 14 17.93 15.51 -1.12
CA SER A 14 19.06 14.67 -0.73
C SER A 14 19.89 15.39 0.33
N SER A 15 19.91 14.85 1.55
CA SER A 15 20.95 15.17 2.51
C SER A 15 22.00 14.05 2.51
N THR A 16 23.25 14.41 2.72
CA THR A 16 24.36 13.45 2.92
C THR A 16 24.71 13.32 4.40
N ALA A 17 24.02 14.04 5.28
CA ALA A 17 24.23 13.93 6.72
C ALA A 17 24.01 12.47 7.15
N PRO A 18 24.98 11.86 7.86
CA PRO A 18 24.87 10.49 8.31
C PRO A 18 23.73 10.36 9.33
N LEU A 19 22.93 9.29 9.19
CA LEU A 19 22.01 8.91 10.25
C LEU A 19 22.79 8.47 11.49
N GLN A 20 22.22 8.71 12.68
CA GLN A 20 22.84 8.35 13.95
C GLN A 20 22.69 6.83 14.23
N ASN A 21 23.49 5.99 13.54
CA ASN A 21 23.50 4.53 13.71
C ASN A 21 23.82 4.09 15.15
N THR A 22 24.62 4.86 15.88
CA THR A 22 25.03 4.60 17.27
C THR A 22 23.85 4.52 18.25
N LYS A 23 22.69 5.06 17.88
CA LYS A 23 21.52 5.10 18.76
C LYS A 23 20.56 3.92 18.57
N TYR A 24 20.77 3.01 17.61
CA TYR A 24 19.81 1.92 17.38
C TYR A 24 19.63 1.04 18.62
N HIS A 25 20.73 0.55 19.20
CA HIS A 25 20.67 -0.38 20.33
C HIS A 25 20.05 0.30 21.56
N GLU A 26 20.37 1.57 21.77
CA GLU A 26 19.75 2.42 22.79
C GLU A 26 18.24 2.55 22.54
N TYR A 27 17.83 2.87 21.31
CA TYR A 27 16.42 3.03 20.94
C TYR A 27 15.59 1.77 21.19
N VAL A 28 16.10 0.60 20.76
CA VAL A 28 15.43 -0.69 20.98
C VAL A 28 15.30 -1.00 22.47
N THR A 29 16.31 -0.64 23.26
CA THR A 29 16.31 -0.83 24.72
C THR A 29 15.32 0.10 25.41
N LEU A 30 15.21 1.35 24.97
CA LEU A 30 14.29 2.34 25.53
C LEU A 30 12.83 2.13 25.11
N ASN A 31 12.59 1.58 23.90
CA ASN A 31 11.26 1.44 23.31
C ASN A 31 10.90 -0.03 22.96
N PRO A 32 11.00 -0.99 23.90
CA PRO A 32 10.88 -2.41 23.58
C PRO A 32 9.48 -2.81 23.10
N LYS A 33 8.41 -2.14 23.58
CA LYS A 33 7.03 -2.42 23.16
C LYS A 33 6.80 -2.01 21.71
N LEU A 34 7.16 -0.78 21.35
CA LEU A 34 7.03 -0.26 20.00
C LEU A 34 7.90 -1.05 19.01
N TYR A 35 9.15 -1.33 19.38
CA TYR A 35 10.03 -2.19 18.58
C TYR A 35 9.39 -3.56 18.29
N ARG A 36 8.82 -4.20 19.32
CA ARG A 36 8.15 -5.51 19.15
C ARG A 36 6.92 -5.41 18.25
N GLN A 37 6.13 -4.34 18.36
CA GLN A 37 4.98 -4.12 17.48
C GLN A 37 5.43 -4.01 16.02
N ILE A 38 6.41 -3.14 15.75
CA ILE A 38 6.99 -2.98 14.41
C ILE A 38 7.55 -4.30 13.89
N GLN A 39 8.27 -5.05 14.73
CA GLN A 39 8.83 -6.34 14.37
C GLN A 39 7.73 -7.34 13.97
N VAL A 40 6.63 -7.41 14.73
CA VAL A 40 5.50 -8.29 14.39
C VAL A 40 4.88 -7.90 13.05
N ASP A 41 4.69 -6.61 12.80
CA ASP A 41 4.10 -6.12 11.55
C ASP A 41 5.03 -6.39 10.35
N VAL A 42 6.33 -6.16 10.50
CA VAL A 42 7.33 -6.48 9.48
C VAL A 42 7.39 -7.99 9.19
N ASN A 43 7.31 -8.83 10.22
CA ASN A 43 7.32 -10.29 10.05
C ASN A 43 6.06 -10.82 9.34
N ARG A 44 4.94 -10.08 9.44
CA ARG A 44 3.69 -10.38 8.73
C ARG A 44 3.63 -9.77 7.33
N GLY A 45 4.50 -8.81 7.02
CA GLY A 45 4.56 -8.09 5.76
C GLY A 45 5.64 -8.61 4.82
N LEU A 46 6.12 -7.73 3.93
CA LEU A 46 7.25 -7.99 3.03
C LEU A 46 6.96 -9.00 1.91
N TRP A 47 5.68 -9.18 1.58
CA TRP A 47 5.23 -10.05 0.49
C TRP A 47 5.76 -9.61 -0.87
N ARG A 48 5.90 -8.30 -1.10
CA ARG A 48 6.43 -7.72 -2.35
C ARG A 48 7.86 -8.17 -2.65
N PHE A 49 8.61 -8.59 -1.63
CA PHE A 49 9.95 -9.11 -1.84
C PHE A 49 9.98 -10.57 -2.23
N ARG A 50 8.95 -11.36 -1.88
CA ARG A 50 8.89 -12.75 -2.31
C ARG A 50 8.82 -12.84 -3.83
N SER A 51 8.00 -11.99 -4.46
CA SER A 51 7.92 -11.88 -5.91
C SER A 51 9.24 -11.37 -6.53
N LEU A 52 9.87 -10.34 -5.96
CA LEU A 52 11.13 -9.78 -6.49
C LEU A 52 12.30 -10.75 -6.50
N PHE A 53 12.42 -11.57 -5.48
CA PHE A 53 13.57 -12.44 -5.29
C PHE A 53 13.24 -13.92 -5.59
N GLN A 54 12.01 -14.22 -6.03
CA GLN A 54 11.52 -15.59 -6.23
C GLN A 54 11.86 -16.48 -5.02
N LEU A 55 11.67 -15.95 -3.81
CA LEU A 55 12.11 -16.63 -2.59
C LEU A 55 11.19 -17.80 -2.30
N GLU A 56 11.58 -18.97 -2.78
CA GLU A 56 10.96 -20.24 -2.39
C GLU A 56 11.33 -20.62 -0.95
N GLN A 57 12.45 -20.11 -0.44
CA GLN A 57 12.98 -20.44 0.89
C GLN A 57 12.54 -19.43 1.96
N GLN A 58 11.84 -19.93 2.98
CA GLN A 58 11.37 -19.16 4.14
C GLN A 58 12.50 -18.42 4.86
N GLU A 59 13.71 -19.00 4.93
CA GLU A 59 14.87 -18.43 5.62
C GLU A 59 15.36 -17.14 4.96
N MET A 60 15.46 -17.12 3.62
CA MET A 60 15.85 -15.92 2.88
C MET A 60 14.85 -14.79 3.06
N CYS A 61 13.55 -15.11 3.14
CA CYS A 61 12.51 -14.14 3.46
C CYS A 61 12.78 -13.53 4.84
N GLN A 62 12.95 -14.35 5.89
CA GLN A 62 13.22 -13.86 7.24
C GLN A 62 14.47 -12.96 7.33
N MET A 63 15.52 -13.28 6.59
CA MET A 63 16.74 -12.48 6.56
C MET A 63 16.49 -11.10 5.94
N LEU A 64 15.74 -11.06 4.83
CA LEU A 64 15.32 -9.79 4.24
C LEU A 64 14.39 -9.00 5.17
N GLN A 65 13.50 -9.69 5.91
CA GLN A 65 12.67 -9.06 6.94
C GLN A 65 13.51 -8.40 8.04
N ARG A 66 14.63 -9.00 8.43
CA ARG A 66 15.57 -8.40 9.39
C ARG A 66 16.29 -7.18 8.82
N ILE A 67 16.74 -7.25 7.55
CA ILE A 67 17.37 -6.12 6.86
C ILE A 67 16.41 -4.94 6.80
N PHE A 68 15.17 -5.19 6.39
CA PHE A 68 14.14 -4.17 6.34
C PHE A 68 13.77 -3.65 7.73
N LEU A 69 13.60 -4.51 8.74
CA LEU A 69 13.31 -4.09 10.11
C LEU A 69 14.39 -3.14 10.65
N ARG A 70 15.67 -3.48 10.44
CA ARG A 70 16.79 -2.63 10.87
C ARG A 70 16.74 -1.28 10.18
N TYR A 71 16.51 -1.28 8.86
CA TYR A 71 16.35 -0.06 8.07
C TYR A 71 15.17 0.79 8.58
N PHE A 72 14.01 0.18 8.78
CA PHE A 72 12.79 0.88 9.15
C PHE A 72 12.89 1.48 10.56
N ILE A 73 13.49 0.77 11.52
CA ILE A 73 13.74 1.33 12.86
C ILE A 73 14.72 2.51 12.81
N LEU A 74 15.79 2.43 12.01
CA LEU A 74 16.71 3.56 11.82
C LEU A 74 16.01 4.78 11.20
N VAL A 75 15.07 4.57 10.29
CA VAL A 75 14.22 5.66 9.78
C VAL A 75 13.30 6.18 10.88
N TRP A 76 12.58 5.29 11.57
CA TRP A 76 11.54 5.62 12.54
C TRP A 76 12.08 6.44 13.71
N MET A 77 13.22 6.04 14.28
CA MET A 77 13.85 6.74 15.39
C MET A 77 14.38 8.14 15.04
N ASN A 78 14.52 8.45 13.75
CA ASN A 78 14.91 9.76 13.24
C ASN A 78 13.71 10.62 12.81
N LEU A 79 12.47 10.15 13.00
CA LEU A 79 11.27 10.97 12.87
C LEU A 79 11.12 11.92 14.07
N PRO A 80 10.34 13.00 13.95
CA PRO A 80 9.97 13.83 15.10
C PRO A 80 9.39 12.98 16.26
N PRO A 81 9.73 13.26 17.53
CA PRO A 81 9.28 12.44 18.67
C PRO A 81 7.78 12.18 18.69
N GLU A 82 6.97 13.19 18.39
CA GLU A 82 5.50 13.10 18.30
C GLU A 82 5.03 12.10 17.23
N SER A 83 5.83 11.87 16.19
CA SER A 83 5.53 10.88 15.15
C SER A 83 5.83 9.46 15.60
N GLN A 84 6.83 9.29 16.48
CA GLN A 84 7.28 7.98 16.92
C GLN A 84 6.25 7.31 17.82
N ASP A 85 5.57 8.08 18.67
CA ASP A 85 4.55 7.61 19.60
C ASP A 85 3.25 7.18 18.90
N ASN A 86 3.01 7.64 17.67
CA ASN A 86 1.79 7.41 16.91
C ASN A 86 1.93 6.28 15.88
N TYR A 87 2.78 5.28 16.12
CA TYR A 87 2.93 4.17 15.16
C TYR A 87 1.59 3.48 14.85
N PHE A 88 1.27 3.40 13.57
CA PHE A 88 0.06 2.78 13.05
C PHE A 88 0.40 1.60 12.14
N GLN A 89 -0.28 0.47 12.36
CA GLN A 89 -0.07 -0.75 11.59
C GLN A 89 -0.31 -0.50 10.09
N GLY A 90 0.61 -0.97 9.25
CA GLY A 90 0.56 -0.79 7.79
C GLY A 90 1.33 0.44 7.29
N VAL A 91 1.77 1.36 8.16
CA VAL A 91 2.63 2.48 7.73
C VAL A 91 3.94 1.98 7.11
N SER A 92 4.46 0.85 7.59
CA SER A 92 5.67 0.20 7.08
C SER A 92 5.60 -0.14 5.59
N ASP A 93 4.42 -0.37 5.03
CA ASP A 93 4.24 -0.73 3.63
C ASP A 93 4.74 0.37 2.68
N LEU A 94 4.59 1.65 3.05
CA LEU A 94 5.12 2.75 2.24
C LEU A 94 6.65 2.75 2.21
N PHE A 95 7.26 2.50 3.37
CA PHE A 95 8.72 2.42 3.50
C PHE A 95 9.27 1.18 2.81
N GLU A 96 8.48 0.10 2.75
CA GLU A 96 8.78 -1.10 2.00
C GLU A 96 9.01 -0.80 0.51
N VAL A 97 8.11 -0.02 -0.09
CA VAL A 97 8.21 0.37 -1.50
C VAL A 97 9.43 1.25 -1.76
N VAL A 98 9.77 2.15 -0.82
CA VAL A 98 11.01 2.94 -0.90
C VAL A 98 12.23 2.04 -0.80
N PHE A 99 12.29 1.14 0.19
CA PHE A 99 13.37 0.18 0.35
C PHE A 99 13.58 -0.63 -0.94
N ALA A 100 12.52 -1.25 -1.46
CA ALA A 100 12.55 -2.06 -2.68
C ALA A 100 13.01 -1.26 -3.91
N SER A 101 12.64 0.01 -4.00
CA SER A 101 12.97 0.86 -5.16
C SER A 101 14.43 1.32 -5.20
N PHE A 102 15.13 1.30 -4.07
CA PHE A 102 16.51 1.78 -3.95
C PHE A 102 17.53 0.67 -3.63
N MET A 103 17.08 -0.49 -3.17
CA MET A 103 17.98 -1.62 -2.91
C MET A 103 18.66 -2.13 -4.18
N ASP A 104 19.89 -2.59 -4.03
CA ASP A 104 20.61 -3.32 -5.07
C ASP A 104 20.27 -4.80 -4.97
N VAL A 105 19.35 -5.25 -5.83
CA VAL A 105 18.83 -6.64 -5.84
C VAL A 105 19.96 -7.66 -5.94
N SER A 106 20.93 -7.41 -6.83
CA SER A 106 22.06 -8.33 -7.05
C SER A 106 22.94 -8.44 -5.80
N LYS A 107 23.21 -7.32 -5.12
CA LYS A 107 23.97 -7.35 -3.87
C LYS A 107 23.19 -8.00 -2.74
N ILE A 108 21.89 -7.77 -2.62
CA ILE A 108 21.07 -8.44 -1.62
C ILE A 108 21.10 -9.96 -1.82
N GLN A 109 20.98 -10.46 -3.06
CA GLN A 109 21.09 -11.91 -3.32
C GLN A 109 22.43 -12.48 -2.84
N LEU A 110 23.53 -11.76 -3.06
CA LEU A 110 24.86 -12.15 -2.56
C LEU A 110 24.90 -12.15 -1.02
N ILE A 111 24.37 -11.11 -0.38
CA ILE A 111 24.29 -11.00 1.09
C ILE A 111 23.47 -12.15 1.67
N LEU A 112 22.28 -12.42 1.12
CA LEU A 112 21.40 -13.49 1.57
C LEU A 112 22.06 -14.86 1.43
N SER A 113 22.80 -15.09 0.34
CA SER A 113 23.55 -16.34 0.12
C SER A 113 24.72 -16.49 1.10
N ALA A 114 25.42 -15.39 1.43
CA ALA A 114 26.56 -15.41 2.35
C ALA A 114 26.14 -15.53 3.82
N LEU A 115 25.02 -14.90 4.19
CA LEU A 115 24.52 -14.84 5.56
C LEU A 115 23.80 -16.13 6.00
N GLN A 116 23.59 -17.13 5.12
CA GLN A 116 23.09 -18.46 5.50
C GLN A 116 23.87 -19.10 6.67
N PHE A 117 25.11 -18.65 6.92
CA PHE A 117 25.99 -19.19 7.95
C PHE A 117 26.22 -18.28 9.17
N ASN A 118 25.71 -17.04 9.18
CA ASN A 118 25.88 -16.13 10.32
C ASN A 118 24.68 -15.19 10.51
N VAL A 119 23.73 -15.68 11.30
CA VAL A 119 22.39 -15.10 11.52
C VAL A 119 22.42 -13.80 12.37
N ASN A 120 23.57 -13.46 12.99
CA ASN A 120 23.72 -12.34 13.93
C ASN A 120 24.65 -11.22 13.41
N ALA A 121 25.10 -11.28 12.16
CA ALA A 121 25.98 -10.25 11.61
C ALA A 121 25.29 -8.87 11.55
N GLU A 122 26.03 -7.80 11.85
CA GLU A 122 25.55 -6.44 11.61
C GLU A 122 25.31 -6.21 10.11
N ILE A 123 24.24 -5.49 9.79
CA ILE A 123 23.86 -5.19 8.41
C ILE A 123 24.59 -3.93 7.96
N ASP A 124 25.51 -4.09 7.01
CA ASP A 124 26.10 -2.96 6.30
C ASP A 124 25.17 -2.47 5.19
N PHE A 125 24.56 -1.30 5.39
CA PHE A 125 23.65 -0.71 4.41
C PHE A 125 24.35 -0.18 3.14
N GLU A 126 25.67 -0.05 3.10
CA GLU A 126 26.41 0.23 1.86
C GLU A 126 26.39 -0.97 0.89
N LEU A 127 26.20 -2.18 1.43
CA LEU A 127 25.96 -3.37 0.63
C LEU A 127 24.52 -3.46 0.13
N VAL A 128 23.56 -2.87 0.86
CA VAL A 128 22.13 -2.86 0.51
C VAL A 128 21.80 -1.74 -0.49
N PHE A 129 22.36 -0.55 -0.30
CA PHE A 129 22.10 0.64 -1.08
C PHE A 129 23.39 1.24 -1.62
N ALA A 130 23.37 1.71 -2.87
CA ALA A 130 24.51 2.46 -3.42
C ALA A 130 24.74 3.81 -2.71
N GLN A 131 23.70 4.40 -2.10
CA GLN A 131 23.76 5.68 -1.40
C GLN A 131 22.88 5.63 -0.13
N PRO A 132 23.27 4.89 0.92
CA PRO A 132 22.40 4.59 2.06
C PRO A 132 21.87 5.85 2.74
N ASN A 133 22.74 6.81 3.08
CA ASN A 133 22.34 8.07 3.72
C ASN A 133 21.26 8.82 2.92
N ARG A 134 21.33 8.78 1.59
CA ARG A 134 20.34 9.43 0.73
C ARG A 134 18.99 8.73 0.83
N VAL A 135 18.96 7.40 0.78
CA VAL A 135 17.73 6.60 0.92
C VAL A 135 17.09 6.82 2.28
N PHE A 136 17.90 6.77 3.33
CA PHE A 136 17.47 7.07 4.69
C PHE A 136 16.84 8.47 4.83
N ASN A 137 17.49 9.50 4.28
CA ASN A 137 16.98 10.86 4.32
C ASN A 137 15.68 11.04 3.54
N TYR A 138 15.49 10.31 2.43
CA TYR A 138 14.21 10.26 1.72
C TYR A 138 13.12 9.64 2.57
N SER A 139 13.44 8.55 3.26
CA SER A 139 12.46 7.85 4.10
C SER A 139 12.09 8.63 5.34
N VAL A 140 13.03 9.32 5.98
CA VAL A 140 12.71 10.22 7.11
C VAL A 140 11.78 11.34 6.64
N GLN A 141 12.08 12.01 5.52
CA GLN A 141 11.20 13.04 4.96
C GLN A 141 9.82 12.51 4.56
N LEU A 142 9.76 11.30 3.99
CA LEU A 142 8.49 10.62 3.72
C LEU A 142 7.71 10.38 5.02
N GLY A 143 8.36 9.87 6.06
CA GLY A 143 7.72 9.62 7.36
C GLY A 143 7.18 10.90 7.99
N THR A 144 7.96 11.99 7.97
CA THR A 144 7.52 13.31 8.43
C THR A 144 6.31 13.80 7.65
N LEU A 145 6.34 13.75 6.31
CA LEU A 145 5.22 14.15 5.46
C LEU A 145 3.96 13.31 5.76
N MET A 146 4.10 12.00 5.89
CA MET A 146 2.97 11.12 6.17
C MET A 146 2.40 11.38 7.56
N HIS A 147 3.23 11.65 8.56
CA HIS A 147 2.77 12.07 9.87
C HIS A 147 2.03 13.41 9.80
N GLU A 148 2.57 14.44 9.14
CA GLU A 148 1.88 15.72 8.99
C GLU A 148 0.49 15.55 8.36
N LYS A 149 0.37 14.68 7.35
CA LYS A 149 -0.85 14.42 6.60
C LYS A 149 -1.89 13.59 7.38
N THR A 150 -1.45 12.53 8.04
CA THR A 150 -2.37 11.53 8.63
C THR A 150 -2.35 11.49 10.15
N GLN A 151 -1.34 12.11 10.77
CA GLN A 151 -0.96 11.97 12.18
C GLN A 151 -0.74 10.51 12.59
N PHE A 152 -0.58 9.63 11.59
CA PHE A 152 -0.72 8.18 11.75
C PHE A 152 -1.97 7.78 12.55
N GLY A 153 -3.02 8.59 12.46
CA GLY A 153 -4.23 8.45 13.24
C GLY A 153 -5.29 7.66 12.49
N TYR A 154 -5.92 6.71 13.19
CA TYR A 154 -7.06 5.95 12.68
C TYR A 154 -8.19 6.84 12.12
N ALA A 155 -8.44 7.98 12.76
CA ALA A 155 -9.47 8.93 12.35
C ALA A 155 -9.26 9.47 10.91
N TYR A 156 -8.02 9.55 10.43
CA TYR A 156 -7.74 9.95 9.05
C TYR A 156 -8.29 8.92 8.06
N TYR A 157 -8.05 7.63 8.30
CA TYR A 157 -8.48 6.55 7.41
C TYR A 157 -9.98 6.28 7.49
N VAL A 158 -10.61 6.51 8.65
CA VAL A 158 -12.08 6.49 8.80
C VAL A 158 -12.74 7.52 7.88
N LYS A 159 -12.21 8.76 7.82
CA LYS A 159 -12.74 9.79 6.92
C LYS A 159 -12.65 9.38 5.45
N ILE A 160 -11.58 8.69 5.06
CA ILE A 160 -11.47 8.15 3.70
C ILE A 160 -12.51 7.06 3.48
N ALA A 161 -12.70 6.14 4.42
CA ALA A 161 -13.70 5.06 4.30
C ALA A 161 -15.12 5.62 4.17
N GLN A 162 -15.47 6.63 4.98
CA GLN A 162 -16.73 7.37 4.88
C GLN A 162 -16.92 8.03 3.51
N GLN A 163 -15.86 8.66 2.98
CA GLN A 163 -15.91 9.26 1.66
C GLN A 163 -16.06 8.21 0.55
N VAL A 164 -15.44 7.03 0.68
CA VAL A 164 -15.61 5.90 -0.26
C VAL A 164 -17.06 5.43 -0.28
N VAL A 165 -17.69 5.24 0.88
CA VAL A 165 -19.12 4.85 0.95
C VAL A 165 -20.02 5.89 0.27
N LYS A 166 -19.75 7.18 0.52
CA LYS A 166 -20.46 8.28 -0.14
C LYS A 166 -20.26 8.27 -1.65
N ASP A 167 -19.03 8.08 -2.12
CA ASP A 167 -18.69 8.02 -3.54
C ASP A 167 -19.33 6.81 -4.22
N LEU A 168 -19.39 5.64 -3.56
CA LEU A 168 -20.11 4.47 -4.04
C LEU A 168 -21.59 4.76 -4.22
N LYS A 169 -22.24 5.38 -3.23
CA LYS A 169 -23.66 5.76 -3.31
C LYS A 169 -23.96 6.69 -4.49
N GLN A 170 -23.04 7.61 -4.80
CA GLN A 170 -23.21 8.60 -5.86
C GLN A 170 -22.84 8.07 -7.25
N TYR A 171 -21.71 7.35 -7.36
CA TYR A 171 -21.09 7.02 -8.63
C TYR A 171 -21.17 5.53 -8.99
N ASP A 172 -21.52 4.66 -8.06
CA ASP A 172 -21.75 3.23 -8.29
C ASP A 172 -22.95 2.71 -7.48
N PRO A 173 -24.16 3.23 -7.75
CA PRO A 173 -25.35 2.91 -6.97
C PRO A 173 -25.72 1.43 -7.03
N LEU A 174 -25.29 0.70 -8.06
CA LEU A 174 -25.52 -0.75 -8.18
C LEU A 174 -24.64 -1.53 -7.19
N LEU A 175 -23.34 -1.24 -7.10
CA LEU A 175 -22.52 -1.86 -6.07
C LEU A 175 -22.98 -1.42 -4.67
N TYR A 176 -23.32 -0.14 -4.50
CA TYR A 176 -23.84 0.35 -3.23
C TYR A 176 -25.13 -0.37 -2.82
N SER A 177 -26.03 -0.70 -3.75
CA SER A 177 -27.27 -1.42 -3.42
C SER A 177 -27.01 -2.86 -2.98
N ILE A 178 -26.02 -3.54 -3.59
CA ILE A 178 -25.55 -4.86 -3.15
C ILE A 178 -24.99 -4.76 -1.72
N MET A 179 -24.20 -3.72 -1.43
CA MET A 179 -23.65 -3.46 -0.10
C MET A 179 -24.67 -2.96 0.92
N GLY A 180 -25.77 -2.35 0.47
CA GLY A 180 -26.73 -1.59 1.28
C GLY A 180 -27.52 -2.42 2.30
N GLN A 181 -27.37 -3.74 2.28
CA GLN A 181 -27.88 -4.65 3.31
C GLN A 181 -27.02 -4.64 4.59
N VAL A 182 -25.79 -4.11 4.49
CA VAL A 182 -24.85 -3.97 5.61
C VAL A 182 -24.99 -2.55 6.19
N PRO A 183 -25.07 -2.36 7.53
CA PRO A 183 -25.06 -1.02 8.11
C PRO A 183 -23.85 -0.19 7.67
N GLU A 184 -24.03 1.11 7.40
CA GLU A 184 -22.95 1.97 6.88
C GLU A 184 -21.69 1.94 7.77
N GLN A 185 -21.84 1.94 9.10
CA GLN A 185 -20.69 1.87 10.02
C GLN A 185 -19.89 0.56 9.88
N VAL A 186 -20.59 -0.52 9.53
CA VAL A 186 -19.97 -1.83 9.30
C VAL A 186 -19.26 -1.84 7.95
N GLN A 187 -19.85 -1.24 6.91
CA GLN A 187 -19.20 -1.03 5.61
C GLN A 187 -17.93 -0.20 5.76
N GLU A 188 -17.99 0.93 6.48
CA GLU A 188 -16.84 1.78 6.80
C GLU A 188 -15.73 0.97 7.46
N GLY A 189 -16.09 0.17 8.49
CA GLY A 189 -15.16 -0.70 9.21
C GLY A 189 -14.43 -1.70 8.31
N MET A 190 -15.14 -2.29 7.34
CA MET A 190 -14.55 -3.25 6.38
C MET A 190 -13.63 -2.56 5.37
N LEU A 191 -14.01 -1.36 4.94
CA LEU A 191 -13.24 -0.58 3.98
C LEU A 191 -11.95 -0.01 4.56
N LEU A 192 -11.80 0.08 5.88
CA LEU A 192 -10.60 0.60 6.51
C LEU A 192 -9.33 -0.12 6.08
N LYS A 193 -9.40 -1.43 5.90
CA LYS A 193 -8.29 -2.21 5.38
C LYS A 193 -7.87 -1.58 4.05
N SER A 194 -8.78 -1.55 3.08
CA SER A 194 -8.60 -0.97 1.74
C SER A 194 -8.16 0.50 1.73
N THR A 195 -8.56 1.34 2.69
CA THR A 195 -8.20 2.76 2.68
C THR A 195 -6.81 3.04 3.23
N VAL A 196 -6.23 2.14 4.03
CA VAL A 196 -4.86 2.31 4.52
C VAL A 196 -3.88 2.22 3.35
N ASN A 197 -3.17 3.32 3.13
CA ASN A 197 -2.19 3.52 2.05
C ASN A 197 -2.74 3.18 0.67
N CYS A 198 -3.97 3.63 0.35
CA CYS A 198 -4.60 3.40 -0.95
C CYS A 198 -4.60 1.92 -1.38
N GLY A 199 -4.86 0.99 -0.46
CA GLY A 199 -4.95 -0.42 -0.80
C GLY A 199 -3.60 -1.08 -1.03
N LEU A 200 -2.50 -0.42 -0.69
CA LEU A 200 -1.14 -0.92 -0.91
C LEU A 200 -0.93 -2.32 -0.29
N HIS A 201 -1.53 -2.60 0.86
CA HIS A 201 -1.46 -3.91 1.54
C HIS A 201 -2.28 -5.02 0.85
N MET A 202 -3.07 -4.71 -0.20
CA MET A 202 -3.86 -5.67 -0.99
C MET A 202 -3.10 -6.19 -2.24
N THR A 203 -1.82 -5.83 -2.38
CA THR A 203 -1.00 -6.27 -3.51
C THR A 203 0.44 -6.52 -3.08
N ASP A 204 1.04 -7.55 -3.66
CA ASP A 204 2.47 -7.86 -3.62
C ASP A 204 3.17 -7.56 -4.96
N LEU A 205 2.42 -7.07 -5.96
CA LEU A 205 2.93 -6.72 -7.28
C LEU A 205 3.70 -5.40 -7.20
N CYS A 206 4.96 -5.43 -7.64
CA CYS A 206 5.88 -4.31 -7.43
C CYS A 206 5.53 -3.07 -8.26
N GLY A 207 5.09 -3.24 -9.50
CA GLY A 207 4.63 -2.15 -10.34
C GLY A 207 3.41 -1.48 -9.71
N LEU A 208 2.39 -2.26 -9.37
CA LEU A 208 1.16 -1.76 -8.75
C LEU A 208 1.43 -1.07 -7.41
N SER A 209 2.22 -1.69 -6.55
CA SER A 209 2.65 -1.13 -5.26
C SER A 209 3.29 0.25 -5.41
N THR A 210 4.13 0.44 -6.44
CA THR A 210 4.77 1.74 -6.66
C THR A 210 3.79 2.85 -7.06
N ILE A 211 2.72 2.51 -7.77
CA ILE A 211 1.68 3.48 -8.14
C ILE A 211 0.77 3.78 -6.95
N LEU A 212 0.36 2.77 -6.18
CA LEU A 212 -0.47 2.98 -4.98
C LEU A 212 0.27 3.78 -3.90
N ALA A 213 1.57 3.52 -3.72
CA ALA A 213 2.42 4.33 -2.84
C ALA A 213 2.51 5.78 -3.33
N TRP A 214 2.68 5.99 -4.64
CA TRP A 214 2.65 7.33 -5.22
C TRP A 214 1.30 8.02 -4.93
N CYS A 215 0.18 7.35 -5.19
CA CYS A 215 -1.16 7.86 -4.89
C CYS A 215 -1.32 8.26 -3.42
N THR A 216 -0.80 7.45 -2.51
CA THR A 216 -0.85 7.71 -1.07
C THR A 216 -0.08 8.98 -0.69
N ILE A 217 1.10 9.16 -1.29
CA ILE A 217 2.00 10.28 -0.99
C ILE A 217 1.41 11.58 -1.55
N GLU A 218 1.07 11.62 -2.84
CA GLU A 218 0.59 12.85 -3.49
C GLU A 218 -0.90 13.16 -3.27
N GLY A 219 -1.76 12.14 -3.27
CA GLY A 219 -3.21 12.34 -3.27
C GLY A 219 -3.74 12.78 -1.92
N ASP A 220 -4.59 13.81 -1.88
CA ASP A 220 -5.35 14.17 -0.67
C ASP A 220 -6.44 13.12 -0.35
N GLN A 221 -7.15 13.27 0.77
CA GLN A 221 -8.20 12.31 1.18
C GLN A 221 -9.24 12.05 0.08
N ALA A 222 -9.63 13.06 -0.69
CA ALA A 222 -10.63 12.90 -1.74
C ALA A 222 -10.06 12.11 -2.92
N VAL A 223 -8.79 12.35 -3.29
CA VAL A 223 -8.11 11.57 -4.33
C VAL A 223 -7.98 10.11 -3.92
N GLN A 224 -7.55 9.86 -2.68
CA GLN A 224 -7.41 8.50 -2.16
C GLN A 224 -8.76 7.77 -2.14
N ALA A 225 -9.82 8.43 -1.66
CA ALA A 225 -11.17 7.87 -1.67
C ALA A 225 -11.65 7.55 -3.09
N PHE A 226 -11.47 8.48 -4.03
CA PHE A 226 -11.85 8.29 -5.43
C PHE A 226 -11.14 7.08 -6.06
N ILE A 227 -9.84 6.94 -5.84
CA ILE A 227 -9.05 5.80 -6.36
C ILE A 227 -9.54 4.49 -5.74
N ILE A 228 -9.69 4.45 -4.41
CA ILE A 228 -10.16 3.25 -3.70
C ILE A 228 -11.55 2.85 -4.16
N GLN A 229 -12.49 3.79 -4.25
CA GLN A 229 -13.83 3.53 -4.73
C GLN A 229 -13.82 2.90 -6.13
N ASN A 230 -13.06 3.48 -7.07
CA ASN A 230 -12.94 2.97 -8.43
C ASN A 230 -12.33 1.56 -8.46
N LEU A 231 -11.30 1.31 -7.66
CA LEU A 231 -10.68 -0.01 -7.56
C LEU A 231 -11.65 -1.05 -7.00
N ILE A 232 -12.43 -0.70 -5.98
CA ILE A 232 -13.47 -1.59 -5.43
C ILE A 232 -14.54 -1.87 -6.49
N SER A 233 -15.03 -0.84 -7.18
CA SER A 233 -16.07 -0.97 -8.23
C SER A 233 -15.65 -1.86 -9.39
N VAL A 234 -14.41 -1.69 -9.89
CA VAL A 234 -13.85 -2.56 -10.93
C VAL A 234 -13.66 -3.98 -10.39
N SER A 235 -13.07 -4.11 -9.20
CA SER A 235 -12.77 -5.42 -8.63
C SER A 235 -14.03 -6.24 -8.33
N ALA A 236 -15.09 -5.61 -7.83
CA ALA A 236 -16.38 -6.25 -7.59
C ALA A 236 -16.99 -6.82 -8.87
N ARG A 237 -17.00 -6.02 -9.95
CA ARG A 237 -17.55 -6.44 -11.26
C ARG A 237 -16.74 -7.53 -11.94
N VAL A 238 -15.43 -7.53 -11.71
CA VAL A 238 -14.53 -8.57 -12.20
C VAL A 238 -14.78 -9.84 -11.39
N TYR A 239 -14.75 -9.75 -10.05
CA TYR A 239 -14.88 -10.88 -9.15
C TYR A 239 -16.24 -11.59 -9.18
N ALA A 240 -17.34 -10.84 -9.22
CA ALA A 240 -18.70 -11.39 -9.14
C ALA A 240 -19.61 -10.86 -10.26
N PRO A 241 -19.28 -11.16 -11.54
CA PRO A 241 -19.86 -10.50 -12.70
C PRO A 241 -21.37 -10.70 -12.85
N HIS A 242 -21.91 -11.81 -12.36
CA HIS A 242 -23.34 -12.17 -12.41
C HIS A 242 -24.25 -11.27 -11.56
N TYR A 243 -23.71 -10.51 -10.61
CA TYR A 243 -24.50 -9.50 -9.88
C TYR A 243 -24.55 -8.14 -10.59
N PHE A 244 -23.86 -8.00 -11.73
CA PHE A 244 -23.76 -6.76 -12.49
C PHE A 244 -24.29 -6.93 -13.91
N ASP A 245 -25.43 -7.62 -14.06
CA ASP A 245 -26.12 -7.76 -15.35
C ASP A 245 -26.66 -6.40 -15.82
N SER A 246 -25.88 -5.73 -16.66
CA SER A 246 -26.43 -4.74 -17.58
C SER A 246 -25.55 -4.61 -18.83
N ASP A 247 -26.13 -4.92 -19.97
CA ASP A 247 -25.78 -4.27 -21.22
C ASP A 247 -25.79 -2.75 -21.02
N GLU A 248 -24.85 -2.05 -21.67
CA GLU A 248 -24.69 -0.59 -21.76
C GLU A 248 -23.71 0.13 -20.82
N ARG A 249 -22.60 0.57 -21.44
CA ARG A 249 -22.01 1.93 -21.32
C ARG A 249 -21.31 2.37 -20.04
N ASP A 250 -20.80 1.47 -19.21
CA ASP A 250 -19.91 1.91 -18.13
C ASP A 250 -18.44 1.97 -18.62
N GLN A 251 -17.76 3.12 -18.44
CA GLN A 251 -16.31 3.20 -18.74
C GLN A 251 -15.51 2.17 -17.93
N LEU A 252 -16.04 1.74 -16.77
CA LEU A 252 -15.56 0.63 -15.94
C LEU A 252 -15.53 -0.71 -16.72
N TYR A 253 -16.44 -0.94 -17.67
CA TYR A 253 -16.44 -2.15 -18.51
C TYR A 253 -15.27 -2.22 -19.50
N LYS A 254 -14.74 -1.07 -19.96
CA LYS A 254 -13.59 -1.05 -20.89
C LYS A 254 -12.31 -1.60 -20.26
N ILE A 255 -12.23 -1.58 -18.93
CA ILE A 255 -11.11 -2.12 -18.16
C ILE A 255 -11.45 -3.52 -17.66
N LYS A 256 -12.71 -3.79 -17.26
CA LYS A 256 -13.18 -5.15 -16.98
C LYS A 256 -12.84 -6.14 -18.09
N GLY A 257 -13.04 -5.76 -19.36
CA GLY A 257 -12.70 -6.60 -20.51
C GLY A 257 -11.20 -6.87 -20.72
N LYS A 258 -10.33 -6.26 -19.91
CA LYS A 258 -8.86 -6.43 -19.95
C LYS A 258 -8.29 -7.00 -18.66
N LEU A 259 -9.10 -7.18 -17.63
CA LEU A 259 -8.69 -7.78 -16.37
C LEU A 259 -9.05 -9.26 -16.40
N ILE A 260 -8.05 -10.10 -16.11
CA ILE A 260 -8.15 -11.55 -16.05
C ILE A 260 -8.47 -11.95 -14.60
N LEU A 261 -9.38 -12.91 -14.47
CA LEU A 261 -9.80 -13.47 -13.19
C LEU A 261 -9.01 -14.71 -12.85
N PRO A 262 -8.32 -14.74 -11.70
CA PRO A 262 -7.80 -15.99 -11.15
C PRO A 262 -8.94 -16.89 -10.63
N LYS A 263 -10.02 -16.27 -10.13
CA LYS A 263 -11.17 -16.95 -9.52
C LYS A 263 -12.42 -16.07 -9.57
N VAL A 264 -13.52 -16.63 -10.06
CA VAL A 264 -14.85 -16.00 -10.05
C VAL A 264 -15.60 -16.45 -8.79
N ALA A 265 -16.32 -15.54 -8.14
CA ALA A 265 -17.20 -15.88 -7.02
C ALA A 265 -18.31 -16.83 -7.49
N GLU A 266 -18.63 -17.84 -6.69
CA GLU A 266 -19.81 -18.65 -6.95
C GLU A 266 -21.08 -17.83 -6.72
N PRO A 267 -22.15 -18.05 -7.50
CA PRO A 267 -23.45 -17.46 -7.22
C PRO A 267 -23.95 -17.89 -5.84
N LYS A 268 -24.32 -16.90 -5.02
CA LYS A 268 -24.88 -17.06 -3.68
C LYS A 268 -26.24 -16.38 -3.64
N ASN A 269 -27.13 -16.87 -2.79
CA ASN A 269 -28.45 -16.28 -2.60
C ASN A 269 -28.48 -15.25 -1.46
N ASP A 270 -27.44 -15.22 -0.62
CA ASP A 270 -27.33 -14.30 0.50
C ASP A 270 -26.54 -13.04 0.09
N TYR A 271 -27.26 -11.92 -0.08
CA TYR A 271 -26.68 -10.62 -0.40
C TYR A 271 -25.73 -10.10 0.67
N PHE A 272 -25.90 -10.47 1.94
CA PHE A 272 -24.95 -10.10 3.00
C PHE A 272 -23.62 -10.83 2.78
N GLU A 273 -23.65 -12.12 2.52
CA GLU A 273 -22.45 -12.92 2.25
C GLU A 273 -21.72 -12.41 1.00
N ILE A 274 -22.45 -12.01 -0.04
CA ILE A 274 -21.89 -11.42 -1.26
C ILE A 274 -21.21 -10.09 -0.96
N ALA A 275 -21.89 -9.18 -0.24
CA ALA A 275 -21.33 -7.88 0.12
C ALA A 275 -20.04 -8.04 0.92
N MET A 276 -20.02 -8.99 1.87
CA MET A 276 -18.85 -9.34 2.66
C MET A 276 -17.68 -9.83 1.80
N GLU A 277 -17.94 -10.73 0.86
CA GLU A 277 -16.92 -11.30 -0.02
C GLU A 277 -16.36 -10.25 -0.99
N ILE A 278 -17.22 -9.38 -1.53
CA ILE A 278 -16.80 -8.27 -2.39
C ILE A 278 -15.91 -7.29 -1.62
N LEU A 279 -16.31 -6.90 -0.41
CA LEU A 279 -15.58 -5.91 0.38
C LEU A 279 -14.24 -6.41 0.91
N ASN A 280 -14.12 -7.71 1.21
CA ASN A 280 -12.91 -8.28 1.78
C ASN A 280 -11.96 -8.89 0.75
N ASP A 281 -12.49 -9.59 -0.26
CA ASP A 281 -11.71 -10.48 -1.10
C ASP A 281 -11.54 -9.96 -2.53
N ALA A 282 -12.58 -9.38 -3.12
CA ALA A 282 -12.55 -8.99 -4.54
C ALA A 282 -11.37 -8.08 -4.87
N LEU A 283 -11.17 -7.04 -4.04
CA LEU A 283 -10.06 -6.10 -4.22
C LEU A 283 -8.71 -6.82 -4.12
N ASN A 284 -8.51 -7.65 -3.09
CA ASN A 284 -7.24 -8.36 -2.88
C ASN A 284 -6.93 -9.34 -4.03
N ILE A 285 -7.93 -10.10 -4.49
CA ILE A 285 -7.78 -11.08 -5.57
C ILE A 285 -7.40 -10.39 -6.88
N VAL A 286 -8.06 -9.28 -7.21
CA VAL A 286 -7.80 -8.57 -8.47
C VAL A 286 -6.45 -7.87 -8.44
N LEU A 287 -6.08 -7.25 -7.31
CA LEU A 287 -4.82 -6.51 -7.14
C LEU A 287 -3.58 -7.41 -6.96
N SER A 288 -3.76 -8.69 -6.63
CA SER A 288 -2.67 -9.66 -6.50
C SER A 288 -2.44 -10.50 -7.77
N SER A 289 -3.23 -10.30 -8.82
CA SER A 289 -3.09 -11.04 -10.07
C SER A 289 -2.06 -10.38 -11.00
N GLU A 290 -0.98 -11.08 -11.32
CA GLU A 290 0.07 -10.60 -12.24
C GLU A 290 -0.49 -10.22 -13.61
N ASP A 291 -1.47 -10.98 -14.12
CA ASP A 291 -2.16 -10.72 -15.38
C ASP A 291 -2.86 -9.35 -15.42
N ASN A 292 -3.18 -8.80 -14.23
CA ASN A 292 -3.87 -7.53 -14.10
C ASN A 292 -2.91 -6.34 -13.92
N GLU A 293 -1.62 -6.58 -13.67
CA GLU A 293 -0.70 -5.52 -13.20
C GLU A 293 -0.65 -4.34 -14.16
N GLU A 294 -0.35 -4.58 -15.44
CA GLU A 294 -0.20 -3.51 -16.44
C GLU A 294 -1.51 -2.73 -16.63
N SER A 295 -2.63 -3.44 -16.73
CA SER A 295 -3.96 -2.86 -16.89
C SER A 295 -4.36 -1.98 -15.70
N LEU A 296 -4.14 -2.46 -14.47
CA LEU A 296 -4.43 -1.74 -13.24
C LEU A 296 -3.50 -0.52 -13.07
N MET A 297 -2.20 -0.69 -13.35
CA MET A 297 -1.24 0.42 -13.30
C MET A 297 -1.64 1.55 -14.24
N LYS A 298 -2.01 1.21 -15.48
CA LYS A 298 -2.49 2.19 -16.46
C LYS A 298 -3.78 2.85 -15.99
N TYR A 299 -4.73 2.05 -15.49
CA TYR A 299 -6.00 2.57 -14.99
C TYR A 299 -5.81 3.60 -13.87
N ILE A 300 -5.05 3.26 -12.84
CA ILE A 300 -4.81 4.16 -11.71
C ILE A 300 -4.07 5.42 -12.17
N THR A 301 -3.09 5.28 -13.07
CA THR A 301 -2.39 6.43 -13.65
C THR A 301 -3.36 7.37 -14.39
N ASP A 302 -4.31 6.81 -15.13
CA ASP A 302 -5.32 7.60 -15.84
C ASP A 302 -6.33 8.24 -14.87
N LEU A 303 -6.71 7.55 -13.78
CA LEU A 303 -7.52 8.14 -12.71
C LEU A 303 -6.83 9.35 -12.07
N MET A 304 -5.54 9.24 -11.75
CA MET A 304 -4.75 10.35 -11.19
C MET A 304 -4.69 11.55 -12.13
N LYS A 305 -4.53 11.34 -13.44
CA LYS A 305 -4.54 12.44 -14.43
C LYS A 305 -5.91 13.11 -14.54
N ASN A 306 -6.98 12.33 -14.39
CA ASN A 306 -8.36 12.76 -14.51
C ASN A 306 -8.94 13.34 -13.20
N GLU A 307 -8.16 13.44 -12.13
CA GLU A 307 -8.58 14.08 -10.87
C GLU A 307 -9.02 15.54 -11.08
N LYS A 308 -8.42 16.25 -12.05
CA LYS A 308 -8.87 17.58 -12.48
C LYS A 308 -10.30 17.58 -13.04
N THR A 309 -10.74 16.45 -13.60
CA THR A 309 -12.10 16.22 -14.09
C THR A 309 -13.06 15.91 -12.93
N TYR A 310 -12.60 15.20 -11.90
CA TYR A 310 -13.37 14.99 -10.65
C TYR A 310 -13.58 16.29 -9.87
N LYS A 311 -12.55 17.16 -9.77
CA LYS A 311 -12.68 18.51 -9.21
C LYS A 311 -13.66 19.41 -10.00
N LYS A 312 -13.82 19.19 -11.31
CA LYS A 312 -14.87 19.85 -12.13
C LYS A 312 -16.28 19.36 -11.83
N ARG A 313 -16.48 18.05 -11.59
CA ARG A 313 -17.80 17.50 -11.20
C ARG A 313 -18.32 18.03 -9.87
N LYS A 314 -17.44 18.47 -8.96
CA LYS A 314 -17.83 19.14 -7.70
C LYS A 314 -18.37 20.57 -7.87
N ILE A 315 -18.21 21.20 -9.04
CA ILE A 315 -18.62 22.60 -9.28
C ILE A 315 -20.02 22.69 -9.91
N GLU A 316 -20.54 21.60 -10.45
CA GLU A 316 -21.85 21.58 -11.14
C GLU A 316 -23.02 21.09 -10.26
N ASP A 317 -22.77 20.69 -9.01
CA ASP A 317 -23.78 20.21 -8.06
C ASP A 317 -23.92 21.11 -6.79
N TYR A 318 -23.76 22.43 -6.93
CA TYR A 318 -24.19 23.41 -5.91
C TYR A 318 -25.00 24.55 -6.50
#